data_AF-A0A0G1CWA3-F1
#
_entry.id   AF-A0A0G1CWA3-F1
#
_cell.length_a   1.000
_cell.length_b   1.000
_cell.length_c   1.000
_cell.angle_alpha   90.00
_cell.angle_beta   90.00
_cell.angle_gamma   90.00
#
_symmetry.space_group_name_H-M   'P 1'
#
loop_
_entity.id
_entity.type
_entity.pdbx_description
1 polymer ?
#
loop_
_entity_poly.entity_id
_entity_poly.type
_entity_poly.pdbx_seq_one_letter_code
_entity_poly.pdbx_strand_id
1 'polypeptide(L)'
;MFHRKRSYKKRGPFKMMKLKKQTVYTVAAVWLWLFAATILLSFFTDAKMLSPLREELYNSLGWAMYPLPPLLVSISLLFFKIKSEIAKPNVPIGFLVMLVGFAGVSQAGSFGEFTWRILANAIASEGAVLAFLGAIIIGFIITFNASLLLKQSEKYLKKNRRLESGAVNQN
;
A
#
# COMPACT_ATOMS: atom_id res chain seq x y z
N MET A 1 63.71 10.43 7.98
CA MET A 1 63.12 9.07 7.87
C MET A 1 62.03 8.91 8.90
N PHE A 2 60.75 8.82 8.52
CA PHE A 2 59.66 8.45 9.44
C PHE A 2 58.75 7.41 8.77
N HIS A 3 58.91 6.14 9.17
CA HIS A 3 58.09 5.02 8.71
C HIS A 3 56.74 5.04 9.43
N ARG A 4 55.70 5.57 8.79
CA ARG A 4 54.33 5.53 9.29
C ARG A 4 53.73 4.14 9.02
N LYS A 5 53.78 3.24 10.01
CA LYS A 5 53.14 1.91 9.96
C LYS A 5 51.65 2.06 9.65
N ARG A 6 51.22 1.56 8.49
CA ARG A 6 49.80 1.46 8.10
C ARG A 6 49.12 0.43 9.00
N SER A 7 48.27 0.90 9.91
CA SER A 7 47.43 0.04 10.75
C SER A 7 46.39 -0.67 9.89
N TYR A 8 46.52 -1.99 9.80
CA TYR A 8 45.60 -2.87 9.08
C TYR A 8 44.31 -3.02 9.91
N LYS A 9 43.25 -2.29 9.54
CA LYS A 9 41.92 -2.48 10.14
C LYS A 9 41.40 -3.87 9.74
N LYS A 10 41.53 -4.85 10.64
CA LYS A 10 40.85 -6.14 10.56
C LYS A 10 39.34 -5.90 10.46
N ARG A 11 38.76 -6.19 9.30
CA ARG A 11 37.31 -6.14 9.08
C ARG A 11 36.74 -7.46 9.60
N GLY A 12 35.96 -7.40 10.69
CA GLY A 12 35.24 -8.56 11.20
C GLY A 12 34.23 -9.12 10.18
N PRO A 13 33.85 -10.41 10.29
CA PRO A 13 33.05 -11.13 9.29
C PRO A 13 31.60 -10.65 9.16
N PHE A 14 31.13 -9.73 10.03
CA PHE A 14 29.75 -9.23 10.04
C PHE A 14 29.59 -7.84 9.40
N LYS A 15 30.40 -7.52 8.39
CA LYS A 15 30.28 -6.26 7.63
C LYS A 15 29.66 -6.45 6.23
N MET A 16 28.86 -7.50 6.05
CA MET A 16 28.25 -7.88 4.78
C MET A 16 26.78 -8.22 4.96
N MET A 17 25.95 -7.18 5.10
CA MET A 17 24.58 -7.19 4.58
C MET A 17 24.12 -5.75 4.36
N LYS A 18 24.98 -4.94 3.71
CA LYS A 18 24.48 -3.78 2.98
C LYS A 18 23.92 -4.27 1.65
N LEU A 19 22.83 -5.03 1.70
CA LEU A 19 22.01 -5.30 0.53
C LEU A 19 21.68 -3.95 -0.10
N LYS A 20 21.91 -3.83 -1.41
CA LYS A 20 21.51 -2.65 -2.17
C LYS A 20 20.02 -2.49 -1.91
N LYS A 21 19.61 -1.37 -1.29
CA LYS A 21 18.22 -1.18 -0.81
C LYS A 21 17.19 -1.55 -1.88
N GLN A 22 17.53 -1.31 -3.15
CA GLN A 22 16.79 -1.72 -4.33
C GLN A 22 16.39 -3.21 -4.38
N THR A 23 17.28 -4.14 -4.04
CA THR A 23 16.99 -5.59 -4.04
C THR A 23 15.97 -5.95 -2.96
N VAL A 24 16.07 -5.33 -1.78
CA VAL A 24 15.14 -5.58 -0.67
C VAL A 24 13.72 -5.17 -1.04
N TYR A 25 13.56 -4.01 -1.72
CA TYR A 25 12.24 -3.57 -2.18
C TYR A 25 11.64 -4.55 -3.21
N THR A 26 12.40 -4.96 -4.22
CA THR A 26 11.91 -5.91 -5.23
C THR A 26 11.52 -7.25 -4.62
N VAL A 27 12.33 -7.78 -3.69
CA VAL A 27 12.02 -9.04 -3.01
C VAL A 27 10.73 -8.92 -2.18
N ALA A 28 10.57 -7.82 -1.43
CA ALA A 28 9.34 -7.57 -0.67
C ALA A 28 8.11 -7.47 -1.59
N ALA A 29 8.26 -6.81 -2.75
CA ALA A 29 7.19 -6.69 -3.74
C ALA A 29 6.74 -8.06 -4.28
N VAL A 30 7.69 -8.94 -4.59
CA VAL A 30 7.41 -10.31 -5.06
C VAL A 30 6.69 -11.13 -4.00
N TRP A 31 7.12 -11.05 -2.74
CA TRP A 31 6.43 -11.72 -1.64
C TRP A 31 4.98 -11.27 -1.48
N LEU A 32 4.72 -9.96 -1.58
CA LEU A 32 3.36 -9.43 -1.55
C LEU A 32 2.50 -9.93 -2.72
N TRP A 33 3.07 -10.05 -3.91
CA TRP A 33 2.38 -10.64 -5.07
C TRP A 33 2.05 -12.10 -4.87
N LEU A 34 3.01 -12.89 -4.38
CA LEU A 34 2.79 -14.30 -4.07
C LEU A 34 1.68 -14.46 -3.02
N PHE A 35 1.70 -13.65 -1.96
CA PHE A 35 0.68 -13.70 -0.92
C PHE A 35 -0.71 -13.29 -1.46
N ALA A 36 -0.79 -12.24 -2.27
CA ALA A 36 -2.04 -11.85 -2.94
C ALA A 36 -2.57 -12.95 -3.86
N ALA A 37 -1.68 -13.60 -4.64
CA ALA A 37 -2.03 -14.71 -5.50
C ALA A 37 -2.52 -15.93 -4.71
N THR A 38 -1.87 -16.26 -3.59
CA THR A 38 -2.31 -17.35 -2.71
C THR A 38 -3.70 -17.09 -2.13
N ILE A 39 -3.98 -15.85 -1.69
CA ILE A 39 -5.32 -15.48 -1.20
C ILE A 39 -6.35 -15.61 -2.34
N LEU A 40 -6.04 -15.12 -3.54
CA LEU A 40 -6.93 -15.26 -4.69
C LEU A 40 -7.19 -16.72 -5.04
N LEU A 41 -6.14 -17.54 -5.10
CA LEU A 41 -6.25 -18.98 -5.39
C LEU A 41 -7.09 -19.70 -4.33
N SER A 42 -6.93 -19.31 -3.06
CA SER A 42 -7.72 -19.84 -1.95
C SER A 42 -9.23 -19.64 -2.13
N PHE A 43 -9.67 -18.63 -2.89
CA PHE A 43 -11.09 -18.44 -3.22
C PHE A 43 -11.62 -19.46 -4.24
N PHE A 44 -10.77 -19.92 -5.16
CA PHE A 44 -11.17 -20.80 -6.26
C PHE A 44 -10.90 -22.28 -6.00
N THR A 45 -10.07 -22.61 -5.02
CA THR A 45 -9.67 -24.00 -4.72
C THR A 45 -10.24 -24.48 -3.40
N ASP A 46 -10.95 -25.61 -3.41
CA ASP A 46 -11.34 -26.35 -2.19
C ASP A 46 -10.26 -27.34 -1.74
N ALA A 47 -9.00 -27.10 -2.13
CA ALA A 47 -7.88 -27.93 -1.72
C ALA A 47 -7.75 -27.92 -0.19
N LYS A 48 -7.67 -29.11 0.44
CA LYS A 48 -7.51 -29.28 1.90
C LYS A 48 -6.39 -28.44 2.53
N MET A 49 -5.35 -28.09 1.76
CA MET A 49 -4.25 -27.25 2.24
C MET A 49 -4.59 -25.75 2.30
N LEU A 50 -5.49 -25.25 1.46
CA LEU A 50 -5.84 -23.83 1.37
C LEU A 50 -7.17 -23.49 2.03
N SER A 51 -7.99 -24.50 2.37
CA SER A 51 -9.25 -24.29 3.08
C SER A 51 -9.08 -23.66 4.48
N PRO A 52 -8.08 -24.01 5.30
CA PRO A 52 -7.91 -23.37 6.62
C PRO A 52 -7.56 -21.89 6.49
N LEU A 53 -6.77 -21.53 5.46
CA LEU A 53 -6.44 -20.12 5.19
C LEU A 53 -7.68 -19.33 4.81
N ARG A 54 -8.53 -19.87 3.92
CA ARG A 54 -9.80 -19.24 3.52
C ARG A 54 -10.70 -19.00 4.72
N GLU A 55 -10.89 -20.03 5.54
CA GLU A 55 -11.75 -19.98 6.73
C GLU A 55 -11.23 -18.96 7.74
N GLU A 56 -9.91 -18.93 8.00
CA GLU A 56 -9.32 -17.94 8.90
C GLU A 56 -9.49 -16.50 8.38
N LEU A 57 -9.28 -16.28 7.07
CA LEU A 57 -9.52 -14.98 6.45
C LEU A 57 -10.99 -14.57 6.53
N TYR A 58 -11.90 -15.51 6.29
CA TYR A 58 -13.33 -15.25 6.34
C TYR A 58 -13.80 -14.97 7.78
N ASN A 59 -13.30 -15.69 8.77
CA ASN A 59 -13.63 -15.44 10.18
C ASN A 59 -13.07 -14.08 10.65
N SER A 60 -11.87 -13.73 10.19
CA SER A 60 -11.20 -12.49 10.59
C SER A 60 -11.76 -11.25 9.90
N LEU A 61 -11.94 -11.31 8.57
CA LEU A 61 -12.28 -10.16 7.73
C LEU A 61 -13.68 -10.24 7.13
N GLY A 62 -14.36 -11.38 7.21
CA GLY A 62 -15.63 -11.60 6.53
C GLY A 62 -15.52 -11.36 5.03
N TRP A 63 -16.50 -10.65 4.48
CA TRP A 63 -16.51 -10.25 3.08
C TRP A 63 -15.37 -9.27 2.71
N ALA A 64 -14.76 -8.58 3.70
CA ALA A 64 -13.63 -7.68 3.47
C ALA A 64 -12.36 -8.44 3.03
N MET A 65 -12.38 -9.78 3.01
CA MET A 65 -11.33 -10.60 2.39
C MET A 65 -11.24 -10.41 0.87
N TYR A 66 -12.34 -10.13 0.17
CA TYR A 66 -12.35 -9.99 -1.30
C TYR A 66 -11.55 -8.79 -1.84
N PRO A 67 -11.64 -7.58 -1.25
CA PRO A 67 -10.79 -6.45 -1.63
C PRO A 67 -9.33 -6.57 -1.13
N LEU A 68 -8.99 -7.58 -0.32
CA LEU A 68 -7.65 -7.73 0.24
C LEU A 68 -6.56 -8.01 -0.82
N PRO A 69 -6.72 -8.92 -1.80
CA PRO A 69 -5.69 -9.12 -2.82
C PRO A 69 -5.40 -7.88 -3.67
N PRO A 70 -6.40 -7.12 -4.17
CA PRO A 70 -6.14 -5.82 -4.80
C PRO A 70 -5.36 -4.84 -3.92
N LEU A 71 -5.61 -4.82 -2.59
CA LEU A 71 -4.86 -3.98 -1.65
C LEU A 71 -3.38 -4.39 -1.60
N LEU A 72 -3.10 -5.68 -1.47
CA LEU A 72 -1.73 -6.20 -1.44
C LEU A 72 -0.98 -5.94 -2.74
N VAL A 73 -1.64 -6.11 -3.89
CA VAL A 73 -1.06 -5.77 -5.19
C VAL A 73 -0.75 -4.27 -5.25
N SER A 74 -1.67 -3.41 -4.82
CA SER A 74 -1.44 -1.96 -4.78
C SER A 74 -0.28 -1.57 -3.86
N ILE A 75 -0.12 -2.23 -2.70
CA ILE A 75 1.01 -2.02 -1.79
C ILE A 75 2.30 -2.47 -2.48
N SER A 76 2.30 -3.63 -3.14
CA SER A 76 3.48 -4.14 -3.84
C SER A 76 3.99 -3.21 -4.94
N LEU A 77 3.08 -2.54 -5.66
CA LEU A 77 3.45 -1.53 -6.67
C LEU A 77 4.27 -0.37 -6.08
N LEU A 78 4.09 -0.01 -4.80
CA LEU A 78 4.92 0.99 -4.13
C LEU A 78 6.39 0.57 -4.06
N PHE A 79 6.62 -0.73 -3.83
CA PHE A 79 7.97 -1.29 -3.69
C PHE A 79 8.69 -1.37 -5.04
N PHE A 80 7.94 -1.59 -6.13
CA PHE A 80 8.54 -1.65 -7.47
C PHE A 80 9.05 -0.31 -8.00
N LYS A 81 8.78 0.83 -7.33
CA LYS A 81 9.15 2.18 -7.83
C LYS A 81 8.76 2.42 -9.29
N ILE A 82 7.70 1.75 -9.77
CA ILE A 82 7.20 1.93 -11.12
C ILE A 82 6.57 3.33 -11.19
N LYS A 83 6.82 4.08 -12.27
CA LYS A 83 6.19 5.39 -12.52
C LYS A 83 4.73 5.24 -12.98
N SER A 84 3.94 4.41 -12.30
CA SER A 84 2.52 4.24 -12.59
C SER A 84 1.70 5.09 -11.63
N GLU A 85 0.57 5.63 -12.11
CA GLU A 85 -0.36 6.38 -11.27
C GLU A 85 -0.90 5.55 -10.09
N ILE A 86 -0.92 4.22 -10.22
CA ILE A 86 -1.38 3.25 -9.20
C ILE A 86 -0.28 2.98 -8.15
N ALA A 87 0.99 3.21 -8.49
CA ALA A 87 2.14 3.01 -7.61
C ALA A 87 2.43 4.20 -6.67
N LYS A 88 1.46 5.10 -6.51
CA LYS A 88 1.55 6.23 -5.56
C LYS A 88 1.19 5.76 -4.16
N PRO A 89 1.92 6.18 -3.11
CA PRO A 89 1.62 5.82 -1.73
C PRO A 89 0.17 6.06 -1.30
N ASN A 90 -0.45 7.11 -1.84
CA ASN A 90 -1.81 7.51 -1.49
C ASN A 90 -2.87 6.47 -1.88
N VAL A 91 -2.67 5.73 -2.98
CA VAL A 91 -3.65 4.77 -3.49
C VAL A 91 -3.93 3.63 -2.49
N PRO A 92 -2.92 2.86 -2.03
CA PRO A 92 -3.16 1.81 -1.03
C PRO A 92 -3.52 2.38 0.35
N ILE A 93 -3.07 3.59 0.71
CA ILE A 93 -3.48 4.23 1.97
C ILE A 93 -4.99 4.54 1.95
N GLY A 94 -5.48 5.20 0.89
CA GLY A 94 -6.91 5.48 0.75
C GLY A 94 -7.74 4.19 0.67
N PHE A 95 -7.21 3.17 0.00
CA PHE A 95 -7.88 1.87 -0.10
C PHE A 95 -7.95 1.15 1.25
N LEU A 96 -6.91 1.25 2.09
CA LEU A 96 -6.92 0.72 3.45
C LEU A 96 -7.93 1.45 4.33
N VAL A 97 -7.96 2.79 4.28
CA VAL A 97 -8.95 3.59 5.04
C VAL A 97 -10.37 3.22 4.62
N MET A 98 -10.61 3.08 3.31
CA MET A 98 -11.89 2.65 2.77
C MET A 98 -12.24 1.24 3.25
N LEU A 99 -11.30 0.29 3.19
CA LEU A 99 -11.49 -1.08 3.64
C LEU A 99 -11.86 -1.17 5.12
N VAL A 100 -11.16 -0.42 5.98
CA VAL A 100 -11.47 -0.34 7.42
C VAL A 100 -12.85 0.29 7.64
N GLY A 101 -13.19 1.33 6.88
CA GLY A 101 -14.51 1.97 6.93
C GLY A 101 -15.65 1.01 6.58
N PHE A 102 -15.51 0.27 5.48
CA PHE A 102 -16.47 -0.75 5.07
C PHE A 102 -16.55 -1.91 6.05
N ALA A 103 -15.42 -2.45 6.49
CA ALA A 103 -15.38 -3.55 7.45
C ALA A 103 -15.99 -3.12 8.80
N GLY A 104 -15.71 -1.91 9.27
CA GLY A 104 -16.25 -1.37 10.52
C GLY A 104 -17.76 -1.15 10.46
N VAL A 105 -18.28 -0.47 9.43
CA VAL A 105 -19.72 -0.18 9.33
C VAL A 105 -20.58 -1.44 9.13
N SER A 106 -20.05 -2.42 8.39
CA SER A 106 -20.73 -3.70 8.16
C SER A 106 -20.43 -4.76 9.21
N GLN A 107 -19.55 -4.45 10.18
CA GLN A 107 -19.06 -5.39 11.19
C GLN A 107 -18.55 -6.69 10.57
N ALA A 108 -17.77 -6.57 9.48
CA ALA A 108 -17.29 -7.70 8.70
C ALA A 108 -16.22 -8.50 9.45
N GLY A 109 -16.55 -9.73 9.84
CA GLY A 109 -15.66 -10.60 10.60
C GLY A 109 -15.25 -10.01 11.96
N SER A 110 -14.35 -10.71 12.65
CA SER A 110 -13.89 -10.28 13.98
C SER A 110 -13.17 -8.93 13.97
N PHE A 111 -12.48 -8.57 12.87
CA PHE A 111 -11.80 -7.30 12.72
C PHE A 111 -12.79 -6.13 12.61
N GLY A 112 -13.85 -6.28 11.81
CA GLY A 112 -14.91 -5.28 11.65
C GLY A 112 -15.65 -5.05 12.96
N GLU A 113 -16.06 -6.13 13.63
CA GLU A 113 -16.71 -6.09 14.95
C GLU A 113 -15.83 -5.42 16.01
N PHE A 114 -14.53 -5.74 16.03
CA PHE A 114 -13.58 -5.13 16.96
C PHE A 114 -13.46 -3.63 16.73
N THR A 115 -13.31 -3.21 15.46
CA THR A 115 -13.18 -1.80 15.10
C THR A 115 -14.47 -1.04 15.41
N TRP A 116 -15.63 -1.63 15.09
CA TRP A 116 -16.94 -1.11 15.45
C TRP A 116 -17.06 -0.89 16.96
N ARG A 117 -16.75 -1.91 17.77
CA ARG A 117 -16.85 -1.86 19.22
C ARG A 117 -15.98 -0.76 19.82
N ILE A 118 -14.75 -0.59 19.35
CA ILE A 118 -13.88 0.50 19.81
C ILE A 118 -14.55 1.86 19.58
N LEU A 119 -15.09 2.08 18.38
CA LEU A 119 -15.61 3.39 18.01
C LEU A 119 -16.97 3.66 18.64
N ALA A 120 -17.88 2.68 18.64
CA ALA A 120 -19.20 2.79 19.26
C ALA A 120 -19.11 3.03 20.77
N ASN A 121 -18.13 2.41 21.45
CA ASN A 121 -17.88 2.65 22.87
C ASN A 121 -17.32 4.06 23.14
N ALA A 122 -16.66 4.69 22.17
CA ALA A 122 -16.05 6.01 22.32
C ALA A 122 -17.03 7.16 22.05
N ILE A 123 -17.91 7.03 21.04
CA ILE A 123 -18.73 8.14 20.53
C ILE A 123 -20.22 7.80 20.30
N ALA A 124 -20.69 6.69 20.87
CA ALA A 124 -22.00 6.07 20.61
C ALA A 124 -22.14 5.44 19.21
N SER A 125 -23.10 4.52 19.08
CA SER A 125 -23.30 3.70 17.87
C SER A 125 -23.63 4.54 16.65
N GLU A 126 -24.50 5.54 16.80
CA GLU A 126 -24.91 6.47 15.74
C GLU A 126 -23.72 7.30 15.26
N GLY A 127 -22.87 7.76 16.20
CA GLY A 127 -21.63 8.46 15.90
C GLY A 127 -20.62 7.59 15.15
N ALA A 128 -20.50 6.31 15.53
CA ALA A 128 -19.63 5.35 14.86
C ALA A 128 -20.03 5.11 13.40
N VAL A 129 -21.34 5.02 13.09
CA VAL A 129 -21.82 4.91 11.70
C VAL A 129 -21.34 6.11 10.87
N LEU A 130 -21.57 7.33 11.36
CA LEU A 130 -21.17 8.54 10.65
C LEU A 130 -19.65 8.62 10.47
N ALA A 131 -18.88 8.22 11.47
CA ALA A 131 -17.43 8.20 11.40
C ALA A 131 -16.91 7.19 10.37
N PHE A 132 -17.46 5.97 10.30
CA PHE A 132 -17.08 5.00 9.28
C PHE A 132 -17.50 5.42 7.87
N LEU A 133 -18.69 6.01 7.71
CA LEU A 133 -19.11 6.59 6.42
C LEU A 133 -18.17 7.72 5.99
N GLY A 134 -17.79 8.60 6.92
CA GLY A 134 -16.77 9.62 6.68
C GLY A 134 -15.43 9.02 6.27
N ALA A 135 -14.97 7.97 6.94
CA ALA A 135 -13.75 7.25 6.60
C ALA A 135 -13.81 6.65 5.19
N ILE A 136 -14.94 6.06 4.78
CA ILE A 136 -15.16 5.55 3.42
C ILE A 136 -15.00 6.69 2.40
N ILE A 137 -15.68 7.81 2.61
CA ILE A 137 -15.62 8.98 1.72
C ILE A 137 -14.19 9.53 1.64
N ILE A 138 -13.51 9.69 2.78
CA ILE A 138 -12.12 10.14 2.84
C ILE A 138 -11.20 9.16 2.10
N GLY A 139 -11.39 7.85 2.29
CA GLY A 139 -10.65 6.81 1.59
C GLY A 139 -10.80 6.92 0.08
N PHE A 140 -12.04 7.08 -0.42
CA PHE A 140 -12.32 7.37 -1.83
C PHE A 140 -11.56 8.62 -2.31
N ILE A 141 -11.68 9.74 -1.59
CA ILE A 141 -10.98 10.99 -1.95
C ILE A 141 -9.47 10.75 -2.03
N ILE A 142 -8.85 10.10 -1.05
CA ILE A 142 -7.40 9.86 -1.03
C ILE A 142 -6.97 8.99 -2.22
N THR A 143 -7.70 7.91 -2.50
CA THR A 143 -7.40 6.99 -3.60
C THR A 143 -7.53 7.68 -4.97
N PHE A 144 -8.57 8.50 -5.18
CA PHE A 144 -8.85 9.12 -6.48
C PHE A 144 -8.16 10.47 -6.70
N ASN A 145 -7.98 11.30 -5.66
CA ASN A 145 -7.37 12.63 -5.76
C ASN A 145 -5.90 12.55 -6.23
N ALA A 146 -5.22 11.43 -5.95
CA ALA A 146 -3.87 11.19 -6.45
C ALA A 146 -3.79 11.12 -7.98
N SER A 147 -4.81 10.62 -8.69
CA SER A 147 -4.82 10.60 -10.18
C SER A 147 -5.01 12.00 -10.76
N LEU A 148 -5.93 12.79 -10.17
CA LEU A 148 -6.29 14.12 -10.68
C LEU A 148 -5.18 15.17 -10.51
N LEU A 149 -4.53 15.24 -9.34
CA LEU A 149 -3.48 16.22 -9.08
C LEU A 149 -2.23 16.00 -9.94
N LEU A 150 -1.87 14.74 -10.26
CA LEU A 150 -0.72 14.47 -11.14
C LEU A 150 -1.03 14.71 -12.62
N LYS A 151 -2.25 14.41 -13.08
CA LYS A 151 -2.65 14.79 -14.44
C LYS A 151 -2.56 16.31 -14.64
N GLN A 152 -2.89 17.09 -13.62
CA GLN A 152 -2.71 18.53 -13.68
C GLN A 152 -1.23 18.92 -13.69
N SER A 153 -0.41 18.43 -12.76
CA SER A 153 1.00 18.83 -12.68
C SER A 153 1.82 18.47 -13.93
N GLU A 154 1.61 17.31 -14.54
CA GLU A 154 2.25 16.96 -15.82
C GLU A 154 1.80 17.87 -16.96
N LYS A 155 0.51 18.23 -17.00
CA LYS A 155 -0.04 19.16 -18.00
C LYS A 155 0.58 20.55 -17.84
N TYR A 156 0.77 21.02 -16.61
CA TYR A 156 1.44 22.29 -16.32
C TYR A 156 2.93 22.26 -16.72
N LEU A 157 3.67 21.19 -16.37
CA LEU A 157 5.10 21.06 -16.71
C LEU A 157 5.34 20.90 -18.22
N LYS A 158 4.45 20.19 -18.94
CA LYS A 158 4.51 20.11 -20.42
C LYS A 158 4.19 21.45 -21.07
N LYS A 159 3.22 22.21 -20.53
CA LYS A 159 2.89 23.54 -21.03
C LYS A 159 4.08 24.51 -20.83
N ASN A 160 4.69 24.53 -19.65
CA ASN A 160 5.81 25.43 -19.37
C ASN A 160 7.07 25.11 -20.20
N ARG A 161 7.41 23.82 -20.37
CA ARG A 161 8.52 23.43 -21.26
C ARG A 161 8.33 23.86 -22.71
N ARG A 162 7.08 23.85 -23.22
CA ARG A 162 6.78 24.34 -24.59
C ARG A 162 6.98 25.85 -24.71
N LEU A 163 6.66 26.61 -23.66
CA LEU A 163 6.85 28.06 -23.63
C LEU A 163 8.35 28.43 -23.61
N GLU A 164 9.15 27.75 -22.79
CA GLU A 164 10.61 27.94 -22.76
C GLU A 164 11.27 27.52 -24.09
N SER A 165 10.85 26.39 -24.68
CA SER A 165 11.40 25.92 -25.97
C SER A 165 11.02 26.84 -27.14
N GLY A 166 9.85 27.48 -27.08
CA GLY A 166 9.41 28.45 -28.09
C GLY A 166 10.12 29.80 -27.97
N ALA A 167 10.44 30.24 -26.75
CA ALA A 167 11.16 31.49 -26.49
C ALA A 167 12.65 31.41 -26.88
N VAL A 168 13.28 30.25 -26.75
CA VAL A 168 14.69 30.03 -27.13
C VAL A 168 14.90 30.06 -28.66
N ASN A 169 13.87 29.76 -29.44
CA ASN A 169 13.98 29.66 -30.91
C ASN A 169 13.68 30.99 -31.64
N GLN A 170 13.46 32.09 -30.90
CA GLN A 170 13.18 33.43 -31.44
C GLN A 170 14.31 34.45 -31.19
N ASN A 171 15.43 34.02 -30.58
CA ASN A 171 16.64 34.82 -30.36
C ASN A 171 17.80 34.23 -31.16
#